data_AF-A0A1Q7VFW6-F1
#
_entry.id   AF-A0A1Q7VFW6-F1
#
_cell.length_a   1.000
_cell.length_b   1.000
_cell.length_c   1.000
_cell.angle_alpha   90.00
_cell.angle_beta   90.00
_cell.angle_gamma   90.00
#
_symmetry.space_group_name_H-M   'P 1'
#
loop_
_entity.id
_entity.type
_entity.pdbx_description
1 polymer ?
#
loop_
_entity_poly.entity_id
_entity_poly.type
_entity_poly.pdbx_seq_one_letter_code
_entity_poly.pdbx_strand_id
1 'polypeptide(L)'
;MRYWLIVFVIAFALLAPARAQEAAPYAIDIPPWFANTFLDLREDIAEATRNGRRLLVYFGQDGCPYCKQLMVTNFSQRSIVEKTRQHFVSLAVNMWGDREVTWLDGRVMTEKELARMLKVQFTPTLLFFDEKGKVVARLNGYYPPQRFELVLDYVAGHVERRQALGDYLKHRVREAASSELHDEPFFLGPPYDLRRKPGAKPLAVLFETTHCSPCDELHREGLQRAEVRALVSEFDVARFSLAASTSITSPAGRATSAQAWARELGVAYTPTIVFFDRSGMEVFRIDTYLRPFHLAASFDYVAGGGYRGEPSFQRHLQGRAERLRARGETVDLWR
;
A
#
# COMPACT_ATOMS: atom_id res chain seq x y z
N MET A 1 39.77 -0.52 60.38
CA MET A 1 39.25 -1.48 59.37
C MET A 1 37.77 -1.21 59.16
N ARG A 2 37.39 -0.64 58.02
CA ARG A 2 35.99 -0.38 57.64
C ARG A 2 35.78 -1.00 56.26
N TYR A 3 35.13 -2.17 56.23
CA TYR A 3 34.80 -2.87 55.00
C TYR A 3 33.65 -2.16 54.30
N TRP A 4 33.86 -1.72 53.05
CA TRP A 4 32.79 -1.27 52.15
C TRP A 4 32.29 -2.48 51.36
N LEU A 5 31.05 -2.89 51.60
CA LEU A 5 30.32 -3.86 50.78
C LEU A 5 29.83 -3.15 49.51
N ILE A 6 30.39 -3.53 48.36
CA ILE A 6 29.89 -3.13 47.05
C ILE A 6 28.73 -4.08 46.70
N VAL A 7 27.51 -3.53 46.68
CA VAL A 7 26.31 -4.24 46.19
C VAL A 7 26.28 -4.10 44.66
N PHE A 8 26.47 -5.22 43.96
CA PHE A 8 26.30 -5.31 42.51
C PHE A 8 24.79 -5.39 42.20
N VAL A 9 24.21 -4.31 41.67
CA VAL A 9 22.85 -4.33 41.13
C VAL A 9 22.91 -4.90 39.72
N ILE A 10 22.50 -6.16 39.57
CA ILE A 10 22.31 -6.78 38.25
C ILE A 10 21.03 -6.19 37.65
N ALA A 11 21.19 -5.30 36.67
CA ALA A 11 20.09 -4.80 35.87
C ALA A 11 19.59 -5.91 34.93
N PHE A 12 18.50 -6.58 35.30
CA PHE A 12 17.75 -7.44 34.39
C PHE A 12 17.12 -6.58 33.29
N ALA A 13 17.72 -6.59 32.10
CA ALA A 13 17.06 -6.09 30.91
C ALA A 13 15.86 -6.99 30.61
N LEU A 14 14.65 -6.47 30.83
CA LEU A 14 13.40 -7.09 30.39
C LEU A 14 13.41 -7.11 28.86
N LEU A 15 13.92 -8.20 28.28
CA LEU A 15 13.71 -8.52 26.87
C LEU A 15 12.22 -8.80 26.68
N ALA A 16 11.50 -7.84 26.09
CA ALA A 16 10.13 -8.07 25.66
C ALA A 16 10.13 -9.28 24.69
N PRO A 17 9.28 -10.29 24.90
CA PRO A 17 9.24 -11.46 24.03
C PRO A 17 8.90 -11.00 22.61
N ALA A 18 9.73 -11.40 21.64
CA ALA A 18 9.37 -11.28 20.24
C ALA A 18 8.09 -12.09 20.02
N ARG A 19 6.97 -11.40 19.75
CA ARG A 19 5.71 -12.08 19.43
C ARG A 19 5.88 -12.81 18.11
N ALA A 20 5.93 -14.13 18.17
CA ALA A 20 5.78 -14.98 17.00
C ALA A 20 4.40 -14.72 16.39
N GLN A 21 4.33 -14.63 15.07
CA GLN A 21 3.08 -14.43 14.36
C GLN A 21 2.21 -15.68 14.53
N GLU A 22 0.95 -15.49 14.93
CA GLU A 22 -0.04 -16.56 14.91
C GLU A 22 -0.15 -17.10 13.48
N ALA A 23 -0.12 -18.42 13.32
CA ALA A 23 -0.19 -19.03 11.99
C ALA A 23 -1.47 -18.57 11.29
N ALA A 24 -1.33 -18.05 10.07
CA ALA A 24 -2.46 -17.60 9.30
C ALA A 24 -3.42 -18.77 9.03
N PRO A 25 -4.74 -18.51 8.98
CA PRO A 25 -5.74 -19.58 8.88
C PRO A 25 -5.67 -20.36 7.55
N TYR A 26 -5.02 -19.81 6.53
CA TYR A 26 -4.82 -20.47 5.24
C TYR A 26 -3.60 -19.90 4.53
N ALA A 27 -2.83 -20.78 3.86
CA ALA A 27 -1.75 -20.38 2.96
C ALA A 27 -2.32 -19.82 1.64
N ILE A 28 -1.58 -18.92 0.99
CA ILE A 28 -1.93 -18.50 -0.38
C ILE A 28 -1.44 -19.55 -1.38
N ASP A 29 -2.36 -20.05 -2.20
CA ASP A 29 -2.03 -20.94 -3.32
C ASP A 29 -1.41 -20.14 -4.47
N ILE A 30 -0.09 -20.26 -4.64
CA ILE A 30 0.66 -19.58 -5.70
C ILE A 30 0.58 -20.42 -6.97
N PRO A 31 0.17 -19.84 -8.11
CA PRO A 31 0.05 -20.60 -9.34
C PRO A 31 1.35 -21.31 -9.72
N PRO A 32 1.32 -22.59 -10.18
CA PRO A 32 2.52 -23.38 -10.47
C PRO A 32 3.46 -22.81 -11.56
N TRP A 33 3.01 -21.79 -12.27
CA TRP A 33 3.79 -21.11 -13.31
C TRP A 33 4.63 -19.94 -12.80
N PHE A 34 4.51 -19.59 -11.52
CA PHE A 34 5.50 -18.76 -10.84
C PHE A 34 6.82 -19.54 -10.77
N ALA A 35 7.92 -18.86 -11.10
CA ALA A 35 9.23 -19.47 -11.05
C ALA A 35 9.67 -19.67 -9.59
N ASN A 36 10.30 -20.81 -9.33
CA ASN A 36 10.94 -21.10 -8.06
C ASN A 36 12.47 -21.02 -8.26
N THR A 37 13.04 -19.89 -7.89
CA THR A 37 14.48 -19.60 -8.04
C THR A 37 15.14 -19.42 -6.68
N PHE A 38 16.46 -19.21 -6.68
CA PHE A 38 17.20 -18.84 -5.47
C PHE A 38 16.97 -17.39 -5.02
N LEU A 39 16.08 -16.64 -5.70
CA LEU A 39 15.78 -15.24 -5.44
C LEU A 39 17.04 -14.34 -5.49
N ASP A 40 17.96 -14.63 -6.42
CA ASP A 40 18.96 -13.63 -6.82
C ASP A 40 18.35 -12.75 -7.90
N LEU A 41 17.89 -11.56 -7.51
CA LEU A 41 17.11 -10.74 -8.41
C LEU A 41 17.92 -10.26 -9.62
N ARG A 42 19.26 -10.15 -9.54
CA ARG A 42 20.07 -9.79 -10.70
C ARG A 42 20.11 -10.94 -11.70
N GLU A 43 20.28 -12.16 -11.22
CA GLU A 43 20.24 -13.35 -12.07
C GLU A 43 18.85 -13.56 -12.67
N ASP A 44 17.80 -13.41 -11.86
CA ASP A 44 16.40 -13.53 -12.29
C ASP A 44 16.05 -12.49 -13.38
N ILE A 45 16.49 -11.23 -13.23
CA ILE A 45 16.32 -10.18 -14.26
C ILE A 45 17.13 -10.51 -15.51
N ALA A 46 18.39 -10.94 -15.38
CA ALA A 46 19.23 -11.26 -16.51
C ALA A 46 18.67 -12.45 -17.30
N GLU A 47 18.16 -13.48 -16.63
CA GLU A 47 17.50 -14.62 -17.26
C GLU A 47 16.18 -14.24 -17.91
N ALA A 48 15.33 -13.45 -17.24
CA ALA A 48 14.10 -12.93 -17.84
C ALA A 48 14.42 -12.17 -19.13
N THR A 49 15.40 -11.27 -19.09
CA THR A 49 15.83 -10.44 -20.22
C THR A 49 16.35 -11.27 -21.38
N ARG A 50 17.19 -12.29 -21.12
CA ARG A 50 17.67 -13.22 -22.17
C ARG A 50 16.54 -13.95 -22.89
N ASN A 51 15.43 -14.18 -22.18
CA ASN A 51 14.23 -14.82 -22.73
C ASN A 51 13.20 -13.81 -23.28
N GLY A 52 13.57 -12.53 -23.45
CA GLY A 52 12.66 -11.50 -23.96
C GLY A 52 11.52 -11.14 -23.01
N ARG A 53 11.68 -11.42 -21.71
CA ARG A 53 10.70 -11.17 -20.65
C ARG A 53 11.23 -10.18 -19.62
N ARG A 54 10.33 -9.60 -18.83
CA ARG A 54 10.61 -8.76 -17.66
C ARG A 54 10.39 -9.53 -16.37
N LEU A 55 10.85 -9.00 -15.23
CA LEU A 55 10.60 -9.63 -13.94
C LEU A 55 9.36 -9.01 -13.25
N LEU A 56 8.47 -9.86 -12.77
CA LEU A 56 7.35 -9.52 -11.89
C LEU A 56 7.61 -10.17 -10.53
N VAL A 57 7.76 -9.37 -9.47
CA VAL A 57 7.87 -9.88 -8.10
C VAL A 57 6.59 -9.59 -7.35
N TYR A 58 5.91 -10.65 -6.91
CA TYR A 58 4.74 -10.60 -6.05
C TYR A 58 5.16 -10.73 -4.59
N PHE A 59 4.71 -9.78 -3.76
CA PHE A 59 4.78 -9.84 -2.31
C PHE A 59 3.39 -10.19 -1.76
N GLY A 60 3.31 -11.31 -1.04
CA GLY A 60 2.09 -11.79 -0.40
C GLY A 60 2.28 -12.13 1.06
N GLN A 61 1.19 -12.54 1.69
CA GLN A 61 1.19 -13.19 3.00
C GLN A 61 0.02 -14.15 3.10
N ASP A 62 0.16 -15.16 3.95
CA ASP A 62 -0.92 -16.07 4.28
C ASP A 62 -2.07 -15.34 5.01
N GLY A 63 -3.29 -15.82 4.84
CA GLY A 63 -4.48 -15.17 5.42
C GLY A 63 -4.90 -13.86 4.75
N CYS A 64 -4.23 -13.43 3.67
CA CYS A 64 -4.53 -12.19 2.94
C CYS A 64 -5.68 -12.37 1.94
N PRO A 65 -6.85 -11.73 2.16
CA PRO A 65 -8.00 -11.90 1.26
C PRO A 65 -7.78 -11.24 -0.12
N TYR A 66 -7.08 -10.11 -0.19
CA TYR A 66 -6.74 -9.47 -1.47
C TYR A 66 -5.77 -10.31 -2.30
N CYS A 67 -4.85 -11.01 -1.63
CA CYS A 67 -3.90 -11.92 -2.27
C CYS A 67 -4.65 -13.11 -2.85
N LYS A 68 -5.56 -13.70 -2.06
CA LYS A 68 -6.48 -14.73 -2.54
C LYS A 68 -7.28 -14.24 -3.74
N GLN A 69 -7.83 -13.02 -3.68
CA GLN A 69 -8.61 -12.43 -4.77
C GLN A 69 -7.77 -12.32 -6.06
N LEU A 70 -6.52 -11.85 -5.97
CA LEU A 70 -5.61 -11.81 -7.11
C LEU A 70 -5.43 -13.21 -7.74
N MET A 71 -5.17 -14.23 -6.93
CA MET A 71 -4.95 -15.60 -7.42
C MET A 71 -6.18 -16.20 -8.09
N VAL A 72 -7.35 -16.12 -7.43
CA VAL A 72 -8.57 -16.80 -7.90
C VAL A 72 -9.36 -16.02 -8.94
N THR A 73 -9.09 -14.72 -9.10
CA THR A 73 -9.78 -13.86 -10.08
C THR A 73 -8.88 -13.46 -11.24
N ASN A 74 -7.73 -12.84 -10.98
CA ASN A 74 -6.88 -12.35 -12.06
C ASN A 74 -6.09 -13.51 -12.67
N PHE A 75 -5.39 -14.29 -11.84
CA PHE A 75 -4.57 -15.40 -12.31
C PHE A 75 -5.33 -16.70 -12.58
N SER A 76 -6.67 -16.66 -12.58
CA SER A 76 -7.52 -17.71 -13.14
C SER A 76 -8.01 -17.40 -14.56
N GLN A 77 -7.89 -16.15 -15.02
CA GLN A 77 -8.30 -15.74 -16.35
C GLN A 77 -7.20 -16.03 -17.37
N ARG A 78 -7.58 -16.76 -18.42
CA ARG A 78 -6.66 -17.18 -19.49
C ARG A 78 -5.90 -16.02 -20.13
N SER A 79 -6.58 -14.91 -20.44
CA SER A 79 -5.98 -13.71 -21.05
C SER A 79 -4.85 -13.13 -20.19
N ILE A 80 -5.10 -12.99 -18.88
CA ILE A 80 -4.14 -12.48 -17.91
C ILE A 80 -2.97 -13.45 -17.74
N VAL A 81 -3.25 -14.75 -17.58
CA VAL A 81 -2.22 -15.77 -17.36
C VAL A 81 -1.30 -15.90 -18.57
N GLU A 82 -1.86 -16.01 -19.78
CA GLU A 82 -1.06 -16.12 -21.02
C GLU A 82 -0.20 -14.87 -21.22
N LYS A 83 -0.78 -13.66 -21.11
CA LYS A 83 -0.05 -12.39 -21.20
C LYS A 83 1.06 -12.30 -20.15
N THR A 84 0.76 -12.66 -18.91
CA THR A 84 1.75 -12.61 -17.82
C THR A 84 2.90 -13.56 -18.10
N ARG A 85 2.63 -14.80 -18.49
CA ARG A 85 3.67 -15.81 -18.78
C ARG A 85 4.50 -15.49 -20.01
N GLN A 86 3.88 -14.88 -21.02
CA GLN A 86 4.54 -14.48 -22.26
C GLN A 86 5.55 -13.36 -22.03
N HIS A 87 5.23 -12.39 -21.17
CA HIS A 87 6.02 -11.18 -21.00
C HIS A 87 6.81 -11.11 -19.71
N PHE A 88 6.51 -11.97 -18.72
CA PHE A 88 7.10 -11.90 -17.40
C PHE A 88 7.58 -13.25 -16.87
N VAL A 89 8.71 -13.24 -16.18
CA VAL A 89 9.05 -14.23 -15.16
C VAL A 89 8.44 -13.74 -13.85
N SER A 90 7.61 -14.56 -13.20
CA SER A 90 6.91 -14.16 -11.97
C SER A 90 7.49 -14.88 -10.76
N LEU A 91 7.91 -14.15 -9.74
CA LEU A 91 8.44 -14.67 -8.48
C LEU A 91 7.48 -14.35 -7.34
N ALA A 92 7.38 -15.27 -6.38
CA ALA A 92 6.62 -15.06 -5.16
C ALA A 92 7.55 -14.88 -3.96
N VAL A 93 7.30 -13.81 -3.21
CA VAL A 93 7.98 -13.45 -1.98
C VAL A 93 6.95 -13.38 -0.85
N ASN A 94 7.16 -14.13 0.22
CA ASN A 94 6.35 -14.02 1.43
C ASN A 94 6.89 -12.85 2.27
N MET A 95 6.08 -11.80 2.51
CA MET A 95 6.54 -10.62 3.27
C MET A 95 6.90 -10.93 4.73
N TRP A 96 6.53 -12.11 5.24
CA TRP A 96 6.92 -12.62 6.55
C TRP A 96 7.97 -13.73 6.49
N GLY A 97 8.34 -14.15 5.29
CA GLY A 97 9.23 -15.27 5.04
C GLY A 97 10.67 -15.00 5.44
N ASP A 98 11.40 -16.10 5.58
CA ASP A 98 12.79 -16.17 6.01
C ASP A 98 13.72 -16.69 4.90
N ARG A 99 13.22 -16.89 3.67
CA ARG A 99 14.10 -17.28 2.55
C ARG A 99 15.10 -16.17 2.28
N GLU A 100 16.32 -16.56 1.96
CA GLU A 100 17.34 -15.61 1.52
C GLU A 100 16.97 -15.03 0.15
N VAL A 101 17.20 -13.73 0.00
CA VAL A 101 17.04 -12.97 -1.23
C VAL A 101 18.29 -12.15 -1.46
N THR A 102 18.90 -12.29 -2.63
CA THR A 102 20.03 -11.45 -3.05
C THR A 102 19.48 -10.26 -3.83
N TRP A 103 19.62 -9.07 -3.26
CA TRP A 103 19.12 -7.84 -3.87
C TRP A 103 20.00 -7.35 -5.02
N LEU A 104 19.54 -6.33 -5.74
CA LEU A 104 20.18 -5.76 -6.93
C LEU A 104 21.59 -5.19 -6.68
N ASP A 105 21.92 -4.86 -5.43
CA ASP A 105 23.25 -4.40 -5.01
C ASP A 105 24.13 -5.52 -4.44
N GLY A 106 23.65 -6.77 -4.49
CA GLY A 106 24.35 -7.95 -3.97
C GLY A 106 24.18 -8.19 -2.47
N ARG A 107 23.46 -7.33 -1.73
CA ARG A 107 23.15 -7.61 -0.32
C ARG A 107 22.20 -8.79 -0.21
N VAL A 108 22.52 -9.72 0.68
CA VAL A 108 21.66 -10.85 1.04
C VAL A 108 20.84 -10.46 2.27
N MET A 109 19.53 -10.69 2.22
CA MET A 109 18.61 -10.45 3.32
C MET A 109 17.43 -11.43 3.25
N THR A 110 16.67 -11.55 4.33
CA THR A 110 15.43 -12.35 4.32
C THR A 110 14.31 -11.68 3.52
N GLU A 111 13.32 -12.45 3.06
CA GLU A 111 12.13 -11.91 2.39
C GLU A 111 11.44 -10.80 3.21
N LYS A 112 11.32 -10.96 4.54
CA LYS A 112 10.74 -9.94 5.43
C LYS A 112 11.59 -8.68 5.58
N GLU A 113 12.91 -8.80 5.54
CA GLU A 113 13.80 -7.65 5.53
C GLU A 113 13.69 -6.90 4.21
N LEU A 114 13.60 -7.63 3.10
CA LEU A 114 13.37 -7.05 1.79
C LEU A 114 12.03 -6.30 1.74
N ALA A 115 10.94 -6.92 2.20
CA ALA A 115 9.63 -6.29 2.27
C ALA A 115 9.65 -5.00 3.10
N ARG A 116 10.38 -4.98 4.22
CA ARG A 116 10.58 -3.78 5.05
C ARG A 116 11.39 -2.70 4.33
N MET A 117 12.52 -3.07 3.72
CA MET A 117 13.37 -2.15 2.96
C MET A 117 12.58 -1.48 1.82
N LEU A 118 11.72 -2.25 1.15
CA LEU A 118 10.85 -1.78 0.07
C LEU A 118 9.55 -1.13 0.57
N LYS A 119 9.35 -0.98 1.88
CA LYS A 119 8.14 -0.40 2.50
C LYS A 119 6.85 -1.04 1.96
N VAL A 120 6.79 -2.38 1.95
CA VAL A 120 5.58 -3.13 1.59
C VAL A 120 4.58 -3.02 2.73
N GLN A 121 3.66 -2.05 2.63
CA GLN A 121 2.62 -1.81 3.65
C GLN A 121 1.29 -2.52 3.34
N PHE A 122 1.08 -2.96 2.10
CA PHE A 122 -0.14 -3.63 1.64
C PHE A 122 0.22 -4.88 0.86
N THR A 123 -0.58 -5.93 1.00
CA THR A 123 -0.49 -7.14 0.18
C THR A 123 -1.79 -7.39 -0.57
N PRO A 124 -1.75 -7.82 -1.85
CA PRO A 124 -0.53 -8.10 -2.60
C PRO A 124 0.23 -6.82 -2.96
N THR A 125 1.55 -6.85 -3.06
CA THR A 125 2.33 -5.80 -3.73
C THR A 125 3.03 -6.41 -4.94
N LEU A 126 2.86 -5.83 -6.12
CA LEU A 126 3.47 -6.28 -7.36
C LEU A 126 4.51 -5.27 -7.81
N LEU A 127 5.76 -5.70 -7.96
CA LEU A 127 6.85 -4.91 -8.52
C LEU A 127 7.22 -5.44 -9.89
N PHE A 128 7.21 -4.56 -10.88
CA PHE A 128 7.63 -4.85 -12.24
C PHE A 128 8.98 -4.22 -12.49
N PHE A 129 9.97 -5.03 -12.86
CA PHE A 129 11.33 -4.57 -13.15
C PHE A 129 11.57 -4.55 -14.66
N ASP A 130 12.29 -3.53 -15.13
CA ASP A 130 12.84 -3.53 -16.48
C ASP A 130 14.12 -4.36 -16.57
N GLU A 131 14.70 -4.38 -17.77
CA GLU A 131 15.90 -5.15 -18.12
C GLU A 131 17.16 -4.70 -17.36
N LYS A 132 17.10 -3.52 -16.70
CA LYS A 132 18.20 -2.93 -15.93
C LYS A 132 17.98 -3.04 -14.42
N GLY A 133 16.90 -3.71 -14.00
CA GLY A 133 16.51 -3.82 -12.59
C GLY A 133 15.89 -2.55 -12.01
N LYS A 134 15.42 -1.62 -12.84
CA LYS A 134 14.62 -0.50 -12.35
C LYS A 134 13.17 -0.96 -12.18
N VAL A 135 12.56 -0.63 -11.05
CA VAL A 135 11.11 -0.79 -10.87
C VAL A 135 10.38 0.23 -11.76
N VAL A 136 9.65 -0.26 -12.76
CA VAL A 136 8.91 0.56 -13.75
C VAL A 136 7.42 0.68 -13.44
N ALA A 137 6.88 -0.25 -12.65
CA ALA A 137 5.56 -0.15 -12.08
C ALA A 137 5.53 -0.83 -10.71
N ARG A 138 4.76 -0.24 -9.79
CA ARG A 138 4.44 -0.80 -8.48
C ARG A 138 2.94 -0.73 -8.28
N LEU A 139 2.32 -1.88 -8.01
CA LEU A 139 0.93 -1.94 -7.61
C LEU A 139 0.87 -2.37 -6.14
N ASN A 140 0.36 -1.50 -5.29
CA ASN A 140 0.03 -1.85 -3.91
C ASN A 140 -1.44 -2.33 -3.90
N GLY A 141 -1.74 -3.42 -3.20
CA GLY A 141 -3.06 -4.02 -3.09
C GLY A 141 -3.65 -4.61 -4.39
N TYR A 142 -4.94 -4.93 -4.35
CA TYR A 142 -5.63 -5.64 -5.43
C TYR A 142 -6.15 -4.68 -6.51
N TYR A 143 -5.92 -5.06 -7.77
CA TYR A 143 -6.42 -4.35 -8.95
C TYR A 143 -7.36 -5.28 -9.72
N PRO A 144 -8.59 -4.85 -10.05
CA PRO A 144 -9.52 -5.65 -10.85
C PRO A 144 -8.94 -6.03 -12.23
N PRO A 145 -9.42 -7.12 -12.84
CA PRO A 145 -8.86 -7.69 -14.08
C PRO A 145 -8.61 -6.69 -15.20
N GLN A 146 -9.58 -5.84 -15.51
CA GLN A 146 -9.48 -4.87 -16.62
C GLN A 146 -8.34 -3.87 -16.39
N ARG A 147 -8.20 -3.38 -15.15
CA ARG A 147 -7.12 -2.45 -14.79
C ARG A 147 -5.77 -3.16 -14.71
N PHE A 148 -5.77 -4.39 -14.19
CA PHE A 148 -4.56 -5.20 -14.10
C PHE A 148 -4.00 -5.54 -15.49
N GLU A 149 -4.86 -5.93 -16.44
CA GLU A 149 -4.47 -6.16 -17.84
C GLU A 149 -3.82 -4.93 -18.48
N LEU A 150 -4.36 -3.74 -18.24
CA LEU A 150 -3.78 -2.50 -18.74
C LEU A 150 -2.37 -2.25 -18.15
N VAL A 151 -2.14 -2.57 -16.88
CA VAL A 151 -0.79 -2.47 -16.30
C VAL A 151 0.15 -3.46 -16.95
N LEU A 152 -0.29 -4.70 -17.21
CA LEU A 152 0.52 -5.68 -17.95
C LEU A 152 0.88 -5.16 -19.34
N ASP A 153 -0.08 -4.57 -20.07
CA ASP A 153 0.16 -3.98 -21.40
C ASP A 153 1.14 -2.80 -21.33
N TYR A 154 1.01 -1.94 -20.31
CA TYR A 154 1.90 -0.81 -20.10
C TYR A 154 3.35 -1.27 -19.91
N VAL A 155 3.57 -2.25 -19.04
CA VAL A 155 4.92 -2.74 -18.74
C VAL A 155 5.46 -3.60 -19.89
N ALA A 156 4.67 -4.51 -20.45
CA ALA A 156 5.10 -5.36 -21.57
C ALA A 156 5.41 -4.52 -22.83
N GLY A 157 4.68 -3.43 -23.03
CA GLY A 157 4.87 -2.51 -24.16
C GLY A 157 5.94 -1.43 -23.97
N HIS A 158 6.70 -1.46 -22.86
CA HIS A 158 7.69 -0.44 -22.52
C HIS A 158 7.14 1.00 -22.49
N VAL A 159 5.85 1.15 -22.16
CA VAL A 159 5.14 2.44 -22.24
C VAL A 159 5.68 3.43 -21.21
N GLU A 160 6.30 2.95 -20.13
CA GLU A 160 6.96 3.77 -19.11
C GLU A 160 8.05 4.70 -19.66
N ARG A 161 8.59 4.38 -20.84
CA ARG A 161 9.61 5.20 -21.52
C ARG A 161 9.01 6.48 -22.12
N ARG A 162 7.68 6.57 -22.23
CA ARG A 162 6.97 7.66 -22.91
C ARG A 162 6.02 8.43 -21.99
N GLN A 163 5.37 7.75 -21.05
CA GLN A 163 4.42 8.38 -20.13
C GLN A 163 4.34 7.60 -18.81
N ALA A 164 3.84 8.25 -17.75
CA ALA A 164 3.64 7.61 -16.45
C ALA A 164 2.41 6.68 -16.46
N LEU A 165 2.40 5.67 -15.58
CA LEU A 165 1.32 4.68 -15.48
C LEU A 165 -0.04 5.33 -15.19
N GLY A 166 -0.08 6.33 -14.31
CA GLY A 166 -1.32 7.06 -13.99
C GLY A 166 -1.97 7.71 -15.22
N ASP A 167 -1.17 8.38 -16.05
CA ASP A 167 -1.63 9.02 -17.28
C ASP A 167 -2.10 8.00 -18.33
N TYR A 168 -1.41 6.86 -18.41
CA TYR A 168 -1.79 5.75 -19.28
C TYR A 168 -3.14 5.15 -18.90
N LEU A 169 -3.40 4.93 -17.61
CA LEU A 169 -4.65 4.34 -17.13
C LEU A 169 -5.83 5.30 -17.26
N LYS A 170 -5.62 6.61 -17.06
CA LYS A 170 -6.67 7.65 -17.05
C LYS A 170 -7.59 7.62 -18.27
N HIS A 171 -7.07 7.31 -19.46
CA HIS A 171 -7.84 7.34 -20.72
C HIS A 171 -8.34 5.96 -21.18
N ARG A 172 -7.96 4.90 -20.46
CA ARG A 172 -8.19 3.50 -20.89
C ARG A 172 -9.10 2.73 -19.95
N VAL A 173 -9.16 3.13 -18.69
CA VAL A 173 -10.10 2.58 -17.73
C VAL A 173 -11.49 3.12 -18.06
N ARG A 174 -12.42 2.22 -18.42
CA ARG A 174 -13.83 2.52 -18.58
C ARG A 174 -14.59 1.86 -17.43
N GLU A 175 -14.90 2.64 -16.42
CA GLU A 175 -15.65 2.19 -15.25
C GLU A 175 -17.05 2.82 -15.26
N ALA A 176 -18.06 2.04 -14.89
CA ALA A 176 -19.38 2.58 -14.60
C ALA A 176 -19.29 3.34 -13.26
N ALA A 177 -19.05 4.65 -13.34
CA ALA A 177 -18.79 5.48 -12.18
C ALA A 177 -19.26 6.92 -12.39
N SER A 178 -19.51 7.61 -11.27
CA SER A 178 -20.06 8.97 -11.24
C SER A 178 -19.29 9.94 -12.13
N SER A 179 -20.00 10.80 -12.87
CA SER A 179 -19.41 11.93 -13.60
C SER A 179 -19.03 13.10 -12.70
N GLU A 180 -19.44 13.07 -11.43
CA GLU A 180 -19.19 14.11 -10.44
C GLU A 180 -18.35 13.56 -9.29
N LEU A 181 -17.56 14.44 -8.67
CA LEU A 181 -16.84 14.10 -7.44
C LEU A 181 -17.83 14.07 -6.27
N HIS A 182 -17.63 13.11 -5.38
CA HIS A 182 -18.48 12.99 -4.18
C HIS A 182 -18.11 14.07 -3.17
N ASP A 183 -19.12 14.59 -2.49
CA ASP A 183 -18.95 15.58 -1.43
C ASP A 183 -19.35 14.98 -0.08
N GLU A 184 -18.66 15.42 0.97
CA GLU A 184 -18.91 14.96 2.33
C GLU A 184 -18.89 16.17 3.28
N PRO A 185 -19.78 16.22 4.29
CA PRO A 185 -19.93 17.39 5.15
C PRO A 185 -18.71 17.69 6.01
N PHE A 186 -17.77 16.75 6.14
CA PHE A 186 -16.53 16.92 6.90
C PHE A 186 -15.35 17.43 6.06
N PHE A 187 -15.52 17.61 4.75
CA PHE A 187 -14.46 18.17 3.93
C PHE A 187 -14.22 19.65 4.24
N LEU A 188 -12.94 20.02 4.30
CA LEU A 188 -12.52 21.41 4.39
C LEU A 188 -13.01 22.18 3.15
N GLY A 189 -13.48 23.41 3.36
CA GLY A 189 -13.80 24.37 2.31
C GLY A 189 -12.63 25.29 1.96
N PRO A 190 -12.72 26.04 0.85
CA PRO A 190 -11.75 27.08 0.51
C PRO A 190 -11.83 28.28 1.49
N PRO A 191 -10.73 29.03 1.71
CA PRO A 191 -9.40 28.81 1.13
C PRO A 191 -8.66 27.62 1.75
N TYR A 192 -7.98 26.84 0.91
CA TYR A 192 -7.28 25.63 1.34
C TYR A 192 -5.89 25.94 1.90
N ASP A 193 -5.80 26.20 3.21
CA ASP A 193 -4.53 26.26 3.95
C ASP A 193 -4.29 24.96 4.74
N LEU A 194 -3.44 24.09 4.20
CA LEU A 194 -3.19 22.75 4.74
C LEU A 194 -2.08 22.73 5.81
N ARG A 195 -1.47 23.87 6.13
CA ARG A 195 -0.48 23.96 7.22
C ARG A 195 -1.09 23.55 8.55
N ARG A 196 -0.29 22.96 9.44
CA ARG A 196 -0.74 22.53 10.76
C ARG A 196 -0.42 23.59 11.81
N LYS A 197 -1.47 24.11 12.45
CA LYS A 197 -1.35 25.02 13.60
C LYS A 197 -1.16 24.21 14.89
N PRO A 198 -0.58 24.79 15.96
CA PRO A 198 -0.56 24.13 17.26
C PRO A 198 -1.96 23.66 17.68
N GLY A 199 -2.06 22.39 18.10
CA GLY A 199 -3.34 21.77 18.47
C GLY A 199 -4.19 21.26 17.30
N ALA A 200 -3.80 21.47 16.05
CA ALA A 200 -4.53 20.96 14.89
C ALA A 200 -4.62 19.42 14.91
N LYS A 201 -5.70 18.91 14.32
CA LYS A 201 -5.85 17.49 14.01
C LYS A 201 -4.81 17.07 12.93
N PRO A 202 -4.42 15.79 12.90
CA PRO A 202 -3.78 15.22 11.72
C PRO A 202 -4.61 15.52 10.45
N LEU A 203 -3.95 15.61 9.31
CA LEU A 203 -4.59 15.91 8.04
C LEU A 203 -4.67 14.66 7.18
N ALA A 204 -5.85 14.35 6.64
CA ALA A 204 -6.04 13.37 5.59
C ALA A 204 -6.38 14.09 4.27
N VAL A 205 -5.62 13.83 3.21
CA VAL A 205 -5.87 14.41 1.89
C VAL A 205 -6.29 13.30 0.93
N LEU A 206 -7.56 13.32 0.53
CA LEU A 206 -8.12 12.43 -0.49
C LEU A 206 -7.89 13.02 -1.88
N PHE A 207 -7.19 12.27 -2.73
CA PHE A 207 -7.06 12.52 -4.15
C PHE A 207 -7.92 11.56 -4.95
N GLU A 208 -8.74 12.10 -5.84
CA GLU A 208 -9.67 11.34 -6.67
C GLU A 208 -9.88 11.95 -8.06
N THR A 209 -10.74 11.30 -8.85
CA THR A 209 -11.15 11.76 -10.17
C THR A 209 -12.60 11.36 -10.40
N THR A 210 -13.28 12.05 -11.31
CA THR A 210 -14.57 11.59 -11.84
C THR A 210 -14.37 10.29 -12.61
N HIS A 211 -15.44 9.52 -12.75
CA HIS A 211 -15.45 8.20 -13.38
C HIS A 211 -14.49 7.21 -12.72
N CYS A 212 -14.44 7.21 -11.39
CA CYS A 212 -13.63 6.32 -10.56
C CYS A 212 -14.53 5.42 -9.71
N SER A 213 -14.77 4.17 -10.13
CA SER A 213 -15.62 3.23 -9.39
C SER A 213 -15.10 2.92 -7.98
N PRO A 214 -13.78 2.81 -7.74
CA PRO A 214 -13.26 2.67 -6.38
C PRO A 214 -13.49 3.91 -5.50
N CYS A 215 -13.51 5.12 -6.09
CA CYS A 215 -13.80 6.35 -5.35
C CYS A 215 -15.29 6.40 -4.96
N ASP A 216 -16.14 6.06 -5.91
CA ASP A 216 -17.58 5.85 -5.70
C ASP A 216 -17.89 4.88 -4.54
N GLU A 217 -17.21 3.73 -4.49
CA GLU A 217 -17.36 2.75 -3.40
C GLU A 217 -16.82 3.29 -2.06
N LEU A 218 -15.65 3.95 -2.07
CA LEU A 218 -15.10 4.61 -0.88
C LEU A 218 -16.12 5.54 -0.25
N HIS A 219 -16.81 6.35 -1.06
CA HIS A 219 -17.81 7.31 -0.59
C HIS A 219 -19.12 6.66 -0.16
N ARG A 220 -19.71 5.79 -0.99
CA ARG A 220 -21.03 5.20 -0.73
C ARG A 220 -21.02 4.14 0.37
N GLU A 221 -19.90 3.45 0.56
CA GLU A 221 -19.80 2.33 1.49
C GLU A 221 -18.80 2.62 2.61
N GLY A 222 -17.54 2.93 2.25
CA GLY A 222 -16.45 3.11 3.21
C GLY A 222 -16.71 4.23 4.22
N LEU A 223 -16.90 5.45 3.72
CA LEU A 223 -17.10 6.67 4.51
C LEU A 223 -18.50 6.77 5.15
N GLN A 224 -19.43 5.88 4.80
CA GLN A 224 -20.75 5.81 5.43
C GLN A 224 -20.77 4.96 6.70
N ARG A 225 -19.77 4.08 6.91
CA ARG A 225 -19.72 3.25 8.12
C ARG A 225 -19.46 4.11 9.37
N ALA A 226 -20.24 3.87 10.42
CA ALA A 226 -20.14 4.61 11.68
C ALA A 226 -18.73 4.55 12.30
N GLU A 227 -18.07 3.39 12.26
CA GLU A 227 -16.69 3.22 12.75
C GLU A 227 -15.69 4.09 11.98
N VAL A 228 -15.85 4.18 10.65
CA VAL A 228 -14.97 4.98 9.79
C VAL A 228 -15.24 6.45 10.05
N ARG A 229 -16.51 6.87 10.13
CA ARG A 229 -16.89 8.26 10.43
C ARG A 229 -16.32 8.74 11.77
N ALA A 230 -16.38 7.89 12.80
CA ALA A 230 -15.79 8.21 14.09
C ALA A 230 -14.28 8.47 13.98
N LEU A 231 -13.56 7.61 13.26
CA LEU A 231 -12.12 7.76 13.05
C LEU A 231 -11.77 8.94 12.14
N VAL A 232 -12.53 9.17 11.07
CA VAL A 232 -12.40 10.33 10.16
C VAL A 232 -12.58 11.64 10.93
N SER A 233 -13.46 11.68 11.93
CA SER A 233 -13.70 12.88 12.75
C SER A 233 -12.47 13.32 13.56
N GLU A 234 -11.47 12.46 13.73
CA GLU A 234 -10.18 12.78 14.36
C GLU A 234 -9.22 13.53 13.42
N PHE A 235 -9.62 13.75 12.17
CA PHE A 235 -8.81 14.40 11.13
C PHE A 235 -9.43 15.71 10.65
N ASP A 236 -8.59 16.61 10.18
CA ASP A 236 -8.98 17.57 9.16
C ASP A 236 -8.89 16.86 7.81
N VAL A 237 -9.92 16.96 6.96
CA VAL A 237 -9.97 16.20 5.70
C VAL A 237 -10.14 17.13 4.50
N ALA A 238 -9.21 17.06 3.55
CA ALA A 238 -9.31 17.78 2.28
C ALA A 238 -9.49 16.80 1.12
N ARG A 239 -10.27 17.18 0.10
CA ARG A 239 -10.50 16.39 -1.11
C ARG A 239 -10.11 17.20 -2.34
N PHE A 240 -9.28 16.61 -3.20
CA PHE A 240 -8.84 17.24 -4.45
C PHE A 240 -8.95 16.30 -5.65
N SER A 241 -9.32 16.89 -6.79
CA SER A 241 -9.25 16.19 -8.07
C SER A 241 -7.82 16.19 -8.62
N LEU A 242 -7.39 15.06 -9.21
CA LEU A 242 -6.15 15.01 -9.99
C LEU A 242 -6.22 15.84 -11.29
N ALA A 243 -7.42 16.20 -11.76
CA ALA A 243 -7.60 17.00 -12.98
C ALA A 243 -7.67 18.51 -12.72
N ALA A 244 -8.02 18.94 -11.50
CA ALA A 244 -8.30 20.35 -11.21
C ALA A 244 -7.07 21.10 -10.65
N SER A 245 -6.85 22.32 -11.14
CA SER A 245 -5.79 23.22 -10.64
C SER A 245 -6.23 24.06 -9.43
N THR A 246 -6.93 23.44 -8.47
CA THR A 246 -7.40 24.11 -7.23
C THR A 246 -6.22 24.69 -6.46
N SER A 247 -6.27 25.96 -6.09
CA SER A 247 -5.19 26.63 -5.34
C SER A 247 -5.17 26.15 -3.88
N ILE A 248 -3.98 25.80 -3.39
CA ILE A 248 -3.74 25.36 -2.00
C ILE A 248 -2.45 25.97 -1.45
N THR A 249 -2.35 26.05 -0.13
CA THR A 249 -1.07 26.11 0.59
C THR A 249 -0.78 24.73 1.15
N SER A 250 0.32 24.10 0.74
CA SER A 250 0.68 22.75 1.17
C SER A 250 0.99 22.69 2.69
N PRO A 251 1.07 21.51 3.31
CA PRO A 251 1.50 21.37 4.70
C PRO A 251 2.88 22.00 4.98
N ALA A 252 3.77 22.01 3.98
CA ALA A 252 5.08 22.66 4.04
C ALA A 252 5.03 24.20 3.84
N GLY A 253 3.86 24.79 3.66
CA GLY A 253 3.66 26.23 3.51
C GLY A 253 3.89 26.79 2.12
N ARG A 254 4.03 25.94 1.10
CA ARG A 254 4.22 26.37 -0.29
C ARG A 254 2.88 26.58 -0.98
N ALA A 255 2.70 27.73 -1.63
CA ALA A 255 1.58 27.97 -2.54
C ALA A 255 1.75 27.14 -3.82
N THR A 256 0.71 26.39 -4.20
CA THR A 256 0.71 25.49 -5.36
C THR A 256 -0.73 25.18 -5.79
N SER A 257 -0.92 24.42 -6.88
CA SER A 257 -2.19 23.76 -7.16
C SER A 257 -2.21 22.33 -6.58
N ALA A 258 -3.39 21.85 -6.24
CA ALA A 258 -3.60 20.49 -5.75
C ALA A 258 -3.14 19.43 -6.77
N GLN A 259 -3.41 19.64 -8.06
CA GLN A 259 -2.90 18.78 -9.12
C GLN A 259 -1.36 18.73 -9.17
N ALA A 260 -0.69 19.90 -9.11
CA ALA A 260 0.77 19.92 -9.15
C ALA A 260 1.37 19.23 -7.91
N TRP A 261 0.76 19.43 -6.75
CA TRP A 261 1.17 18.79 -5.52
C TRP A 261 0.95 17.28 -5.53
N ALA A 262 -0.17 16.79 -6.08
CA ALA A 262 -0.42 15.36 -6.25
C ALA A 262 0.67 14.67 -7.10
N ARG A 263 1.13 15.32 -8.17
CA ARG A 263 2.25 14.81 -9.00
C ARG A 263 3.56 14.75 -8.23
N GLU A 264 3.86 15.77 -7.44
CA GLU A 264 5.06 15.81 -6.58
C GLU A 264 5.03 14.72 -5.50
N LEU A 265 3.85 14.45 -4.94
CA LEU A 265 3.63 13.34 -4.01
C LEU A 265 3.70 11.96 -4.69
N GLY A 266 3.74 11.89 -6.02
CA GLY A 266 3.72 10.65 -6.78
C GLY A 266 2.36 9.93 -6.76
N VAL A 267 1.25 10.67 -6.62
CA VAL A 267 -0.09 10.09 -6.64
C VAL A 267 -0.45 9.67 -8.07
N ALA A 268 -0.43 8.35 -8.31
CA ALA A 268 -0.69 7.76 -9.62
C ALA A 268 -1.99 6.93 -9.67
N TYR A 269 -2.66 6.73 -8.53
CA TYR A 269 -3.86 5.93 -8.39
C TYR A 269 -4.95 6.73 -7.66
N THR A 270 -6.22 6.41 -7.93
CA THR A 270 -7.37 7.00 -7.25
C THR A 270 -8.36 5.90 -6.83
N PRO A 271 -8.94 5.98 -5.63
CA PRO A 271 -8.68 7.00 -4.61
C PRO A 271 -7.29 6.80 -3.97
N THR A 272 -6.63 7.90 -3.61
CA THR A 272 -5.44 7.88 -2.76
C THR A 272 -5.68 8.78 -1.57
N ILE A 273 -5.40 8.31 -0.35
CA ILE A 273 -5.44 9.14 0.86
C ILE A 273 -4.02 9.29 1.39
N VAL A 274 -3.53 10.52 1.47
CA VAL A 274 -2.23 10.84 2.07
C VAL A 274 -2.46 11.41 3.47
N PHE A 275 -1.82 10.81 4.46
CA PHE A 275 -1.96 11.19 5.85
C PHE A 275 -0.74 11.97 6.33
N PHE A 276 -1.00 13.13 6.90
CA PHE A 276 -0.02 13.98 7.55
C PHE A 276 -0.29 14.03 9.05
N ASP A 277 0.75 13.93 9.85
CA ASP A 277 0.62 14.07 11.29
C ASP A 277 0.39 15.54 11.72
N ARG A 278 0.32 15.77 13.04
CA ARG A 278 0.09 17.11 13.60
C ARG A 278 1.22 18.11 13.30
N SER A 279 2.40 17.65 12.86
CA SER A 279 3.50 18.51 12.42
C SER A 279 3.42 18.87 10.92
N GLY A 280 2.53 18.21 10.17
CA GLY A 280 2.41 18.36 8.72
C GLY A 280 3.37 17.46 7.94
N MET A 281 4.00 16.48 8.59
CA MET A 281 4.83 15.47 7.94
C MET A 281 3.96 14.32 7.44
N GLU A 282 4.20 13.87 6.22
CA GLU A 282 3.55 12.66 5.70
C GLU A 282 4.03 11.44 6.49
N VAL A 283 3.08 10.66 7.03
CA VAL A 283 3.37 9.50 7.90
C VAL A 283 2.80 8.20 7.36
N PHE A 284 1.79 8.27 6.50
CA PHE A 284 1.17 7.10 5.90
C PHE A 284 0.40 7.50 4.64
N ARG A 285 0.13 6.53 3.76
CA ARG A 285 -0.77 6.73 2.63
C ARG A 285 -1.47 5.43 2.27
N ILE A 286 -2.69 5.57 1.76
CA ILE A 286 -3.42 4.54 1.03
C ILE A 286 -3.32 4.90 -0.44
N ASP A 287 -2.62 4.10 -1.24
CA ASP A 287 -2.49 4.27 -2.70
C ASP A 287 -3.05 3.04 -3.46
N THR A 288 -4.06 2.42 -2.86
CA THR A 288 -4.72 1.20 -3.33
C THR A 288 -6.21 1.23 -3.00
N TYR A 289 -6.98 0.41 -3.72
CA TYR A 289 -8.30 -0.02 -3.29
C TYR A 289 -8.23 -0.73 -1.93
N LEU A 290 -9.09 -0.33 -0.99
CA LEU A 290 -9.23 -0.92 0.34
C LEU A 290 -10.71 -1.11 0.69
N ARG A 291 -11.03 -2.27 1.25
CA ARG A 291 -12.31 -2.57 1.88
C ARG A 291 -12.41 -1.86 3.23
N PRO A 292 -13.63 -1.67 3.77
CA PRO A 292 -13.85 -0.76 4.89
C PRO A 292 -13.05 -1.08 6.15
N PHE A 293 -12.78 -2.35 6.48
CA PHE A 293 -11.92 -2.72 7.61
C PHE A 293 -10.51 -2.08 7.50
N HIS A 294 -9.92 -2.12 6.31
CA HIS A 294 -8.57 -1.61 6.08
C HIS A 294 -8.56 -0.08 6.02
N LEU A 295 -9.64 0.52 5.53
CA LEU A 295 -9.85 1.96 5.59
C LEU A 295 -9.90 2.44 7.05
N ALA A 296 -10.76 1.83 7.87
CA ALA A 296 -10.86 2.12 9.30
C ALA A 296 -9.51 1.95 10.00
N ALA A 297 -8.83 0.83 9.78
CA ALA A 297 -7.53 0.58 10.38
C ALA A 297 -6.46 1.59 9.96
N SER A 298 -6.53 2.14 8.75
CA SER A 298 -5.60 3.19 8.27
C SER A 298 -5.79 4.50 9.02
N PHE A 299 -7.04 4.94 9.22
CA PHE A 299 -7.34 6.12 10.02
C PHE A 299 -6.95 5.90 11.50
N ASP A 300 -7.29 4.74 12.07
CA ASP A 300 -6.91 4.34 13.44
C ASP A 300 -5.39 4.35 13.65
N TYR A 301 -4.64 3.81 12.69
CA TYR A 301 -3.17 3.76 12.72
C TYR A 301 -2.54 5.14 12.80
N VAL A 302 -3.06 6.12 12.05
CA VAL A 302 -2.52 7.49 12.08
C VAL A 302 -3.05 8.27 13.28
N ALA A 303 -4.34 8.19 13.59
CA ALA A 303 -4.96 8.90 14.71
C ALA A 303 -4.33 8.50 16.05
N GLY A 304 -4.11 7.19 16.24
CA GLY A 304 -3.46 6.63 17.42
C GLY A 304 -1.94 6.79 17.44
N GLY A 305 -1.33 7.31 16.37
CA GLY A 305 0.14 7.44 16.27
C GLY A 305 0.89 6.11 16.17
N GLY A 306 0.21 5.03 15.73
CA GLY A 306 0.76 3.68 15.67
C GLY A 306 2.05 3.59 14.85
N TYR A 307 2.16 4.39 13.79
CA TYR A 307 3.33 4.48 12.92
C TYR A 307 4.65 4.85 13.63
N ARG A 308 4.57 5.42 14.83
CA ARG A 308 5.76 5.78 15.62
C ARG A 308 6.39 4.58 16.32
N GLY A 309 5.57 3.65 16.80
CA GLY A 309 6.02 2.48 17.55
C GLY A 309 6.07 1.20 16.71
N GLU A 310 5.19 1.09 15.72
CA GLU A 310 5.11 -0.05 14.80
C GLU A 310 5.01 0.49 13.37
N PRO A 311 6.13 0.63 12.64
CA PRO A 311 6.12 1.14 11.26
C PRO A 311 5.43 0.19 10.26
N SER A 312 5.27 -1.09 10.59
CA SER A 312 4.57 -2.04 9.72
C SER A 312 3.06 -1.94 9.92
N PHE A 313 2.37 -1.38 8.93
CA PHE A 313 0.91 -1.32 8.95
C PHE A 313 0.27 -2.71 9.02
N GLN A 314 0.90 -3.72 8.41
CA GLN A 314 0.40 -5.10 8.47
C GLN A 314 0.47 -5.67 9.89
N ARG A 315 1.52 -5.37 10.68
CA ARG A 315 1.56 -5.75 12.10
C ARG A 315 0.52 -4.99 12.92
N HIS A 316 0.28 -3.71 12.62
CA HIS A 316 -0.81 -2.95 13.23
C HIS A 316 -2.18 -3.58 12.95
N LEU A 317 -2.43 -4.00 11.70
CA LEU A 317 -3.66 -4.70 11.30
C LEU A 317 -3.85 -6.01 12.06
N GLN A 318 -2.81 -6.83 12.18
CA GLN A 318 -2.85 -8.08 12.94
C GLN A 318 -3.21 -7.81 14.40
N GLY A 319 -2.50 -6.89 15.06
CA GLY A 319 -2.80 -6.53 16.44
C GLY A 319 -4.20 -5.95 16.62
N ARG A 320 -4.73 -5.19 15.65
CA ARG A 320 -6.12 -4.72 15.67
C ARG A 320 -7.11 -5.89 15.58
N ALA A 321 -6.89 -6.81 14.65
CA ALA A 321 -7.74 -7.99 14.47
C ALA A 321 -7.75 -8.88 15.73
N GLU A 322 -6.59 -9.11 16.35
CA GLU A 322 -6.47 -9.85 17.61
C GLU A 322 -7.27 -9.20 18.74
N ARG A 323 -7.16 -7.86 18.91
CA ARG A 323 -7.92 -7.13 19.93
C ARG A 323 -9.43 -7.23 19.71
N LEU A 324 -9.90 -7.18 18.46
CA LEU A 324 -11.32 -7.34 18.13
C LEU A 324 -11.80 -8.76 18.46
N ARG A 325 -11.05 -9.79 18.05
CA ARG A 325 -11.37 -11.20 18.37
C ARG A 325 -11.39 -11.46 19.88
N ALA A 326 -10.45 -10.88 20.62
CA ALA A 326 -10.41 -10.99 22.08
C ALA A 326 -11.65 -10.38 22.77
N ARG A 327 -12.37 -9.46 22.11
CA ARG A 327 -13.66 -8.91 22.56
C ARG A 327 -14.87 -9.69 22.04
N GLY A 328 -14.66 -10.81 21.35
CA GLY A 328 -15.72 -11.61 20.75
C GLY A 328 -16.27 -11.04 19.44
N GLU A 329 -15.62 -10.03 18.86
CA GLU A 329 -16.04 -9.44 17.58
C GLU A 329 -15.59 -10.30 16.40
N THR A 330 -16.44 -10.43 15.38
CA THR A 330 -16.09 -11.12 14.13
C THR A 330 -15.25 -10.19 13.26
N VAL A 331 -14.06 -10.64 12.87
CA VAL A 331 -13.17 -9.88 11.97
C VAL A 331 -13.25 -10.44 10.56
N ASP A 332 -13.95 -9.72 9.68
CA ASP A 332 -13.95 -9.98 8.24
C ASP A 332 -13.05 -8.93 7.56
N LEU A 333 -11.91 -9.39 7.04
CA LEU A 333 -10.93 -8.53 6.37
C LEU A 333 -11.37 -8.11 4.97
N TRP A 334 -12.38 -8.77 4.40
CA TRP A 334 -12.89 -8.53 3.05
C TRP A 334 -14.20 -7.75 3.03
N ARG A 335 -15.06 -7.85 4.04
CA ARG A 335 -16.39 -7.22 4.01
C ARG A 335 -16.47 -5.77 4.48
#